data_AF-A0A4S4KA90-F1
#
_entry.id   AF-A0A4S4KA90-F1
#
_cell.length_a   1.000
_cell.length_b   1.000
_cell.length_c   1.000
_cell.angle_alpha   90.00
_cell.angle_beta   90.00
_cell.angle_gamma   90.00
#
_symmetry.space_group_name_H-M   'P 1'
#
loop_
_entity.id
_entity.type
_entity.pdbx_description
1 polymer ?
#
loop_
_entity_poly.entity_id
_entity_poly.type
_entity_poly.pdbx_seq_one_letter_code
_entity_poly.pdbx_strand_id
1 'polypeptide(L)'
;MSETAIDVDVDNFDRRIPTLADAPLLSLQHSPHTGYGVFAAQDIPLGTRVLSAPAPAVYVLFRAFRKEVCAWCFRYERGRNWKTRFDAPSVCNSNGGGMVFCCAACRAAWLGEYGEDGRAAYEAVEALVQRQTRSRGWDCDACADDDDDDADRPPSVLEIDAAWNSIKDQVSLILSLRLRPAPIPASKPSKAQSNALAAALRRPVPSPDTLFLFLSGALSRSSAHWPGLLSLSPA
;
A
#
# COMPACT_ATOMS: atom_id res chain seq x y z
N MET A 1 -8.08 -33.84 -20.20
CA MET A 1 -7.85 -32.39 -20.34
C MET A 1 -6.71 -32.03 -19.42
N SER A 2 -5.51 -31.92 -19.96
CA SER A 2 -4.27 -31.71 -19.21
C SER A 2 -4.25 -30.32 -18.59
N GLU A 3 -4.15 -30.26 -17.27
CA GLU A 3 -3.70 -29.07 -16.55
C GLU A 3 -2.31 -28.70 -17.07
N THR A 4 -2.23 -27.71 -17.96
CA THR A 4 -0.98 -27.02 -18.22
C THR A 4 -0.63 -26.27 -16.95
N ALA A 5 0.30 -26.82 -16.17
CA ALA A 5 1.03 -26.08 -15.17
C ALA A 5 1.62 -24.85 -15.87
N ILE A 6 1.04 -23.67 -15.62
CA ILE A 6 1.65 -22.42 -16.00
C ILE A 6 2.84 -22.29 -15.07
N ASP A 7 4.03 -22.66 -15.58
CA ASP A 7 5.29 -22.44 -14.92
C ASP A 7 5.28 -21.01 -14.38
N VAL A 8 5.32 -20.90 -13.05
CA VAL A 8 5.70 -19.65 -12.43
C VAL A 8 7.13 -19.48 -12.88
N ASP A 9 7.40 -18.47 -13.69
CA ASP A 9 8.77 -18.07 -13.98
C ASP A 9 9.34 -17.48 -12.68
N VAL A 10 9.71 -18.38 -11.76
CA VAL A 10 10.26 -18.07 -10.43
C VAL A 10 11.59 -17.31 -10.56
N ASP A 11 12.15 -17.26 -11.77
CA ASP A 11 13.39 -16.58 -12.09
C ASP A 11 13.19 -15.09 -12.40
N ASN A 12 11.96 -14.59 -12.55
CA ASN A 12 11.70 -13.17 -12.78
C ASN A 12 10.99 -12.48 -11.60
N PHE A 13 11.67 -12.47 -10.45
CA PHE A 13 11.34 -11.60 -9.32
C PHE A 13 11.91 -10.19 -9.45
N ASP A 14 12.28 -9.75 -10.66
CA ASP A 14 12.71 -8.38 -10.87
C ASP A 14 11.52 -7.43 -10.63
N ARG A 15 11.52 -6.78 -9.47
CA ARG A 15 10.53 -5.76 -9.09
C ARG A 15 11.07 -4.35 -9.19
N ARG A 16 12.13 -4.14 -9.98
CA ARG A 16 12.67 -2.81 -10.21
C ARG A 16 11.58 -1.88 -10.74
N ILE A 17 11.47 -0.72 -10.11
CA ILE A 17 10.64 0.38 -10.61
C ILE A 17 11.36 0.95 -11.84
N PRO A 18 10.71 0.97 -13.02
CA PRO A 18 11.34 1.54 -14.20
C PRO A 18 11.51 3.05 -14.04
N THR A 19 12.54 3.56 -14.68
CA THR A 19 12.90 4.98 -14.74
C THR A 19 12.68 5.50 -16.16
N LEU A 20 12.74 6.82 -16.36
CA LEU A 20 12.71 7.38 -17.72
C LEU A 20 13.87 6.88 -18.61
N ALA A 21 15.01 6.50 -18.01
CA ALA A 21 16.12 5.90 -18.75
C ALA A 21 15.77 4.51 -19.32
N ASP A 22 14.83 3.80 -18.69
CA ASP A 22 14.31 2.51 -19.17
C ASP A 22 13.28 2.67 -20.30
N ALA A 23 12.94 3.92 -20.66
CA ALA A 23 11.93 4.28 -21.67
C ALA A 23 12.49 5.26 -22.74
N PRO A 24 13.54 4.91 -23.49
CA PRO A 24 14.23 5.84 -24.38
C PRO A 24 13.39 6.35 -25.56
N LEU A 25 12.29 5.66 -25.88
CA LEU A 25 11.34 6.08 -26.92
C LEU A 25 10.35 7.15 -26.43
N LEU A 26 10.37 7.44 -25.13
CA LEU A 26 9.44 8.35 -24.48
C LEU A 26 10.19 9.57 -23.94
N SER A 27 9.50 10.71 -23.93
CA SER A 27 9.97 11.96 -23.36
C SER A 27 8.90 12.52 -22.43
N LEU A 28 9.31 13.00 -21.26
CA LEU A 28 8.42 13.70 -20.34
C LEU A 28 8.40 15.19 -20.72
N GLN A 29 7.22 15.76 -20.94
CA GLN A 29 7.08 17.18 -21.29
C GLN A 29 5.99 17.84 -20.45
N HIS A 30 6.21 19.11 -20.08
CA HIS A 30 5.23 19.91 -19.36
C HIS A 30 4.29 20.63 -20.33
N SER A 31 2.99 20.50 -20.10
CA SER A 31 1.91 21.20 -20.77
C SER A 31 1.28 22.22 -19.82
N PRO A 32 1.12 23.49 -20.22
CA PRO A 32 0.55 24.54 -19.37
C PRO A 32 -0.85 24.23 -18.79
N HIS A 33 -1.64 23.41 -19.49
CA HIS A 33 -3.03 23.14 -19.11
C HIS A 33 -3.25 21.75 -18.49
N THR A 34 -2.30 20.83 -18.67
CA THR A 34 -2.46 19.43 -18.27
C THR A 34 -1.31 18.90 -17.41
N GLY A 35 -0.34 19.75 -17.05
CA GLY A 35 0.82 19.35 -16.27
C GLY A 35 1.77 18.49 -17.11
N TYR A 36 2.44 17.53 -16.47
CA TYR A 36 3.38 16.65 -17.16
C TYR A 36 2.68 15.52 -17.92
N GLY A 37 3.08 15.33 -19.17
CA GLY A 37 2.65 14.22 -20.03
C GLY A 37 3.85 13.46 -20.59
N VAL A 38 3.61 12.21 -21.00
CA VAL A 38 4.61 11.37 -21.66
C VAL A 38 4.32 11.33 -23.16
N PHE A 39 5.30 11.72 -23.96
CA PHE A 39 5.19 11.87 -25.42
C PHE A 39 6.20 10.95 -26.10
N ALA A 40 5.87 10.46 -27.29
CA ALA A 40 6.83 9.73 -28.12
C ALA A 40 7.97 10.67 -28.56
N ALA A 41 9.21 10.25 -28.38
CA ALA A 41 10.39 11.01 -28.81
C ALA A 41 10.70 10.82 -30.31
N GLN A 42 10.12 9.77 -30.92
CA GLN A 42 10.29 9.39 -32.31
C GLN A 42 9.07 8.56 -32.76
N ASP A 43 8.99 8.24 -34.05
CA ASP A 43 7.98 7.30 -34.54
C ASP A 43 8.19 5.90 -33.94
N ILE A 44 7.12 5.32 -33.40
CA ILE A 44 7.12 4.02 -32.71
C ILE A 44 6.31 3.02 -33.54
N PRO A 45 6.94 1.98 -34.12
CA PRO A 45 6.22 0.96 -34.88
C PRO A 45 5.19 0.19 -34.03
N LEU A 46 4.13 -0.29 -34.67
CA LEU A 46 3.11 -1.11 -34.02
C LEU A 46 3.74 -2.36 -33.36
N GLY A 47 3.32 -2.65 -32.13
CA GLY A 47 3.82 -3.80 -31.36
C GLY A 47 5.15 -3.55 -30.64
N THR A 48 5.73 -2.34 -30.75
CA THR A 48 6.95 -1.99 -30.03
C THR A 48 6.64 -1.77 -28.54
N ARG A 49 7.37 -2.47 -27.67
CA ARG A 49 7.31 -2.27 -26.22
C ARG A 49 8.04 -0.98 -25.86
N VAL A 50 7.30 0.01 -25.34
CA VAL A 50 7.82 1.34 -25.00
C VAL A 50 8.34 1.47 -23.57
N LEU A 51 7.78 0.69 -22.65
CA LEU A 51 8.16 0.62 -21.25
C LEU A 51 7.75 -0.75 -20.70
N SER A 52 8.58 -1.32 -19.82
CA SER A 52 8.25 -2.50 -19.04
C SER A 52 8.29 -2.15 -17.57
N ALA A 53 7.17 -2.33 -16.87
CA ALA A 53 7.08 -2.16 -15.43
C ALA A 53 6.74 -3.52 -14.82
N PRO A 54 7.76 -4.32 -14.42
CA PRO A 54 7.51 -5.69 -13.96
C PRO A 54 6.78 -5.74 -12.62
N ALA A 55 6.80 -4.65 -11.85
CA ALA A 55 6.06 -4.50 -10.61
C ALA A 55 5.51 -3.08 -10.41
N PRO A 56 4.39 -2.93 -9.69
CA PRO A 56 3.92 -1.64 -9.23
C PRO A 56 4.83 -1.10 -8.13
N ALA A 57 5.06 0.22 -8.15
CA ALA A 57 5.86 0.89 -7.13
C ALA A 57 5.18 0.93 -5.76
N VAL A 58 3.86 1.10 -5.75
CA VAL A 58 2.98 1.07 -4.58
C VAL A 58 1.71 0.35 -5.00
N TYR A 59 1.17 -0.48 -4.14
CA TYR A 59 -0.03 -1.26 -4.46
C TYR A 59 -0.87 -1.57 -3.22
N VAL A 60 -2.13 -1.91 -3.46
CA VAL A 60 -3.01 -2.53 -2.48
C VAL A 60 -3.76 -3.67 -3.14
N LEU A 61 -3.94 -4.76 -2.40
CA LEU A 61 -4.93 -5.77 -2.76
C LEU A 61 -6.27 -5.37 -2.14
N PHE A 62 -7.26 -5.11 -2.98
CA PHE A 62 -8.60 -4.81 -2.50
C PHE A 62 -9.14 -5.93 -1.63
N ARG A 63 -9.82 -5.55 -0.55
CA ARG A 63 -10.29 -6.48 0.49
C ARG A 63 -11.07 -7.67 -0.09
N ALA A 64 -11.90 -7.42 -1.11
CA ALA A 64 -12.69 -8.44 -1.81
C ALA A 64 -11.82 -9.57 -2.40
N PHE A 65 -10.59 -9.28 -2.79
CA PHE A 65 -9.71 -10.22 -3.49
C PHE A 65 -8.50 -10.69 -2.67
N ARG A 66 -8.32 -10.21 -1.43
CA ARG A 66 -7.12 -10.49 -0.62
C ARG A 66 -6.85 -11.95 -0.32
N LYS A 67 -7.87 -12.81 -0.38
CA LYS A 67 -7.72 -14.25 -0.18
C LYS A 67 -7.46 -15.00 -1.49
N GLU A 68 -7.71 -14.36 -2.63
CA GLU A 68 -7.69 -14.97 -3.97
C GLU A 68 -6.51 -14.47 -4.82
N VAL A 69 -5.91 -13.33 -4.46
CA VAL A 69 -4.77 -12.74 -5.15
C VAL A 69 -3.51 -12.91 -4.32
N CYS A 70 -2.44 -13.43 -4.95
CA CYS A 70 -1.14 -13.48 -4.29
C CYS A 70 -0.60 -12.07 -4.03
N ALA A 71 -0.24 -11.79 -2.78
CA ALA A 71 0.31 -10.50 -2.34
C ALA A 71 1.65 -10.12 -2.98
N TRP A 72 2.35 -11.07 -3.58
CA TRP A 72 3.62 -10.81 -4.26
C TRP A 72 3.45 -10.73 -5.78
N CYS A 73 3.06 -11.83 -6.43
CA CYS A 73 3.02 -11.89 -7.89
C CYS A 73 1.68 -11.47 -8.52
N PHE A 74 0.70 -11.05 -7.71
CA PHE A 74 -0.65 -10.67 -8.15
C PHE A 74 -1.42 -11.75 -8.91
N ARG A 75 -0.97 -13.01 -8.84
CA ARG A 75 -1.69 -14.13 -9.45
C ARG A 75 -3.05 -14.30 -8.79
N TYR A 76 -4.09 -14.24 -9.61
CA TYR A 76 -5.47 -14.43 -9.21
C TYR A 76 -5.91 -15.88 -9.35
N GLU A 77 -6.59 -16.40 -8.33
CA GLU A 77 -6.98 -17.80 -8.20
C GLU A 77 -8.50 -18.00 -8.40
N ARG A 78 -9.12 -17.16 -9.23
CA ARG A 78 -10.50 -17.31 -9.77
C ARG A 78 -11.56 -17.70 -8.73
N GLY A 79 -11.63 -16.99 -7.60
CA GLY A 79 -12.61 -17.30 -6.54
C GLY A 79 -12.13 -18.26 -5.46
N ARG A 80 -10.95 -18.88 -5.63
CA ARG A 80 -10.40 -19.83 -4.64
C ARG A 80 -9.40 -19.15 -3.73
N ASN A 81 -9.46 -19.52 -2.45
CA ASN A 81 -8.54 -18.99 -1.45
C ASN A 81 -7.16 -19.65 -1.54
N TRP A 82 -6.11 -18.84 -1.59
CA TRP A 82 -4.75 -19.30 -1.40
C TRP A 82 -4.51 -19.80 0.03
N LYS A 83 -3.70 -20.85 0.17
CA LYS A 83 -3.43 -21.51 1.45
C LYS A 83 -2.19 -20.96 2.15
N THR A 84 -1.22 -20.45 1.40
CA THR A 84 0.03 -19.93 1.98
C THR A 84 -0.21 -18.55 2.58
N ARG A 85 0.08 -18.38 3.87
CA ARG A 85 -0.07 -17.12 4.62
C ARG A 85 1.25 -16.74 5.29
N PHE A 86 1.33 -15.57 5.95
CA PHE A 86 2.51 -15.18 6.72
C PHE A 86 2.88 -16.14 7.83
N ASP A 87 1.89 -16.70 8.51
CA ASP A 87 2.10 -17.64 9.59
C ASP A 87 2.14 -19.06 9.03
N ALA A 88 3.14 -19.84 9.46
CA ALA A 88 3.03 -21.29 9.39
C ALA A 88 1.80 -21.74 10.22
N PRO A 89 1.17 -22.88 9.90
CA PRO A 89 -0.13 -23.29 10.48
C PRO A 89 -0.20 -23.46 12.01
N SER A 90 0.85 -23.14 12.76
CA SER A 90 0.98 -23.37 14.21
C SER A 90 0.76 -22.14 15.10
N VAL A 91 0.66 -20.92 14.55
CA VAL A 91 0.48 -19.70 15.38
C VAL A 91 -0.96 -19.20 15.26
N CYS A 92 -1.81 -19.76 16.12
CA CYS A 92 -3.07 -19.23 16.64
C CYS A 92 -3.89 -18.27 15.74
N ASN A 93 -4.70 -18.80 14.82
CA ASN A 93 -5.96 -18.19 14.31
C ASN A 93 -5.92 -16.71 13.88
N SER A 94 -4.72 -16.14 13.69
CA SER A 94 -4.49 -14.84 13.10
C SER A 94 -4.60 -15.04 11.60
N ASN A 95 -5.37 -14.19 10.94
CA ASN A 95 -5.53 -14.25 9.49
C ASN A 95 -4.24 -13.86 8.71
N GLY A 96 -3.05 -14.00 9.31
CA GLY A 96 -1.73 -13.73 8.71
C GLY A 96 -1.68 -12.36 8.05
N GLY A 97 -2.02 -11.30 8.78
CA GLY A 97 -2.01 -9.92 8.26
C GLY A 97 -2.93 -9.65 7.06
N GLY A 98 -3.86 -10.55 6.75
CA GLY A 98 -4.78 -10.39 5.62
C GLY A 98 -4.14 -10.62 4.25
N MET A 99 -2.94 -11.20 4.18
CA MET A 99 -2.24 -11.51 2.93
C MET A 99 -2.07 -13.00 2.70
N VAL A 100 -2.10 -13.37 1.42
CA VAL A 100 -1.92 -14.75 0.98
C VAL A 100 -0.93 -14.83 -0.18
N PHE A 101 -0.34 -16.01 -0.37
CA PHE A 101 0.67 -16.26 -1.40
C PHE A 101 0.33 -17.52 -2.20
N CYS A 102 0.68 -17.51 -3.50
CA CYS A 102 0.49 -18.69 -4.33
C CYS A 102 1.46 -19.83 -3.98
N CYS A 103 2.64 -19.50 -3.43
CA CYS A 103 3.66 -20.47 -3.05
C CYS A 103 4.58 -19.91 -1.95
N ALA A 104 5.39 -20.81 -1.36
CA ALA A 104 6.37 -20.44 -0.33
C ALA A 104 7.46 -19.48 -0.86
N ALA A 105 7.85 -19.59 -2.14
CA ALA A 105 8.80 -18.69 -2.77
C ALA A 105 8.29 -17.23 -2.83
N CYS A 106 7.03 -17.02 -3.21
CA CYS A 106 6.42 -15.68 -3.21
C CYS A 106 6.35 -15.08 -1.79
N ARG A 107 6.06 -15.90 -0.78
CA ARG A 107 6.09 -15.47 0.62
C ARG A 107 7.51 -15.08 1.05
N ALA A 108 8.49 -15.91 0.74
CA ALA A 108 9.89 -15.67 1.08
C ALA A 108 10.43 -14.40 0.38
N ALA A 109 10.08 -14.19 -0.89
CA ALA A 109 10.46 -12.99 -1.63
C ALA A 109 9.85 -11.72 -1.03
N TRP A 110 8.56 -11.76 -0.67
CA TRP A 110 7.90 -10.65 0.01
C TRP A 110 8.58 -10.33 1.35
N LEU A 111 8.91 -11.36 2.15
CA LEU A 111 9.61 -11.18 3.42
C LEU A 111 11.06 -10.72 3.23
N GLY A 112 11.72 -11.12 2.15
CA GLY A 112 13.06 -10.64 1.80
C GLY A 112 13.07 -9.14 1.48
N GLU A 113 12.02 -8.66 0.82
CA GLU A 113 11.87 -7.25 0.43
C GLU A 113 11.50 -6.34 1.62
N TYR A 114 10.45 -6.70 2.35
CA TYR A 114 9.88 -5.82 3.39
C TYR A 114 10.32 -6.19 4.81
N GLY A 115 10.96 -7.34 4.98
CA GLY A 115 11.45 -7.81 6.27
C GLY A 115 10.35 -8.08 7.30
N GLU A 116 10.81 -8.28 8.52
CA GLU A 116 9.96 -8.46 9.69
C GLU A 116 9.20 -7.18 10.07
N ASP A 117 9.79 -6.02 9.82
CA ASP A 117 9.15 -4.72 10.05
C ASP A 117 7.92 -4.54 9.15
N GLY A 118 8.03 -4.93 7.87
CA GLY A 118 6.90 -4.97 6.95
C GLY A 118 5.79 -5.88 7.44
N ARG A 119 6.13 -7.11 7.87
CA ARG A 119 5.16 -8.05 8.44
C ARG A 119 4.44 -7.44 9.65
N ALA A 120 5.19 -6.94 10.62
CA ALA A 120 4.64 -6.34 11.83
C ALA A 120 3.74 -5.13 11.53
N ALA A 121 4.11 -4.32 10.55
CA ALA A 121 3.31 -3.16 10.14
C ALA A 121 1.97 -3.58 9.51
N TYR A 122 1.98 -4.58 8.62
CA TYR A 122 0.73 -5.11 8.02
C TYR A 122 -0.18 -5.75 9.08
N GLU A 123 0.38 -6.53 10.01
CA GLU A 123 -0.38 -7.09 11.12
C GLU A 123 -1.00 -6.00 12.02
N ALA A 124 -0.27 -4.92 12.30
CA ALA A 124 -0.77 -3.80 13.09
C ALA A 124 -1.93 -3.07 12.40
N VAL A 125 -1.85 -2.84 11.09
CA VAL A 125 -2.93 -2.22 10.31
C VAL A 125 -4.14 -3.14 10.24
N GLU A 126 -3.95 -4.43 9.98
CA GLU A 126 -5.04 -5.42 9.94
C GLU A 126 -5.75 -5.52 11.31
N ALA A 127 -5.00 -5.53 12.41
CA ALA A 127 -5.57 -5.54 13.76
C ALA A 127 -6.36 -4.25 14.09
N LEU A 128 -5.91 -3.10 13.56
CA LEU A 128 -6.66 -1.84 13.67
C LEU A 128 -7.98 -1.91 12.91
N VAL A 129 -7.93 -2.34 11.65
CA VAL A 129 -9.11 -2.48 10.77
C VAL A 129 -10.12 -3.44 11.41
N GLN A 130 -9.69 -4.63 11.83
CA GLN A 130 -10.57 -5.61 12.48
C GLN A 130 -11.24 -5.07 13.74
N ARG A 131 -10.51 -4.31 14.56
CA ARG A 131 -11.06 -3.67 15.77
C ARG A 131 -12.14 -2.66 15.43
N GLN A 132 -11.93 -1.86 14.38
CA GLN A 132 -12.90 -0.86 13.95
C GLN A 132 -14.13 -1.49 13.30
N THR A 133 -13.96 -2.52 12.45
CA THR A 133 -15.06 -3.27 11.84
C THR A 133 -15.96 -3.91 12.90
N ARG A 134 -15.38 -4.59 13.90
CA ARG A 134 -16.12 -5.18 15.03
C ARG A 134 -16.86 -4.14 15.88
N SER A 135 -16.25 -2.97 16.10
CA SER A 135 -16.88 -1.89 16.88
C SER A 135 -18.05 -1.23 16.16
N ARG A 136 -18.12 -1.34 14.82
CA ARG A 136 -19.15 -0.71 13.99
C ARG A 136 -20.31 -1.64 13.64
N GLY A 137 -20.24 -2.93 14.01
CA GLY A 137 -21.23 -3.92 13.57
C GLY A 137 -21.25 -4.12 12.06
N TRP A 138 -20.18 -3.72 11.36
CA TRP A 138 -20.05 -3.82 9.91
C TRP A 138 -19.70 -5.26 9.55
N ASP A 139 -20.70 -6.12 9.44
CA ASP A 139 -20.57 -7.51 9.02
C ASP A 139 -20.98 -7.63 7.55
N CYS A 140 -20.22 -7.01 6.65
CA CYS A 140 -20.32 -7.32 5.23
C CYS A 140 -18.94 -7.28 4.55
N ASP A 141 -18.53 -8.46 4.07
CA ASP A 141 -17.53 -8.65 3.01
C ASP A 141 -18.08 -8.21 1.64
N ALA A 142 -19.36 -7.79 1.57
CA ALA A 142 -19.95 -7.11 0.43
C ALA A 142 -19.59 -5.62 0.51
N CYS A 143 -18.83 -5.17 -0.48
CA CYS A 143 -18.72 -3.78 -0.94
C CYS A 143 -19.31 -2.73 0.00
N ALA A 144 -18.45 -2.07 0.76
CA ALA A 144 -18.70 -0.70 1.19
C ALA A 144 -18.63 0.22 -0.05
N ASP A 145 -19.54 0.00 -1.00
CA ASP A 145 -20.05 1.09 -1.83
C ASP A 145 -21.02 1.85 -0.92
N ASP A 146 -20.47 2.53 0.10
CA ASP A 146 -21.09 3.78 0.54
C ASP A 146 -20.72 4.79 -0.56
N ASP A 147 -21.40 4.65 -1.71
CA ASP A 147 -21.67 5.77 -2.59
C ASP A 147 -22.54 6.73 -1.76
N ASP A 148 -21.88 7.51 -0.90
CA ASP A 148 -22.47 8.74 -0.38
C ASP A 148 -22.62 9.65 -1.60
N ASP A 149 -23.77 9.54 -2.28
CA ASP A 149 -24.23 10.31 -3.45
C ASP A 149 -24.18 11.84 -3.23
N ASP A 150 -23.77 12.32 -2.05
CA ASP A 150 -23.60 13.75 -1.71
C ASP A 150 -22.14 14.25 -1.90
N ALA A 151 -21.23 13.40 -2.38
CA ALA A 151 -19.79 13.69 -2.54
C ALA A 151 -19.33 14.10 -3.95
N ASP A 152 -20.24 14.38 -4.89
CA ASP A 152 -19.91 14.67 -6.29
C ASP A 152 -19.14 15.98 -6.52
N ARG A 153 -19.06 16.85 -5.51
CA ARG A 153 -18.27 18.08 -5.60
C ARG A 153 -16.87 17.87 -5.01
N PRO A 154 -15.79 18.10 -5.78
CA PRO A 154 -14.45 18.16 -5.23
C PRO A 154 -14.37 19.21 -4.11
N PRO A 155 -13.74 18.88 -2.96
CA PRO A 155 -13.62 19.82 -1.85
C PRO A 155 -12.86 21.06 -2.31
N SER A 156 -13.32 22.23 -1.88
CA SER A 156 -12.64 23.49 -2.15
C SER A 156 -11.30 23.58 -1.43
N VAL A 157 -10.42 24.44 -1.94
CA VAL A 157 -9.11 24.71 -1.31
C VAL A 157 -9.26 25.12 0.15
N LEU A 158 -10.28 25.93 0.47
CA LEU A 158 -10.55 26.38 1.83
C LEU A 158 -10.98 25.23 2.76
N GLU A 159 -11.78 24.28 2.26
CA GLU A 159 -12.18 23.10 3.04
C GLU A 159 -11.00 22.17 3.29
N ILE A 160 -10.13 21.99 2.29
CA ILE A 160 -8.88 21.23 2.42
C ILE A 160 -7.97 21.89 3.47
N ASP A 161 -7.74 23.20 3.38
CA ASP A 161 -6.91 23.94 4.33
C ASP A 161 -7.49 23.90 5.75
N ALA A 162 -8.81 24.06 5.88
CA ALA A 162 -9.49 23.95 7.17
C ALA A 162 -9.30 22.54 7.77
N ALA A 163 -9.45 21.50 6.96
CA ALA A 163 -9.23 20.11 7.38
C ALA A 163 -7.79 19.88 7.84
N TRP A 164 -6.79 20.35 7.08
CA TRP A 164 -5.37 20.26 7.47
C TRP A 164 -5.06 21.00 8.76
N ASN A 165 -5.58 22.23 8.91
CA ASN A 165 -5.37 23.03 10.11
C ASN A 165 -6.04 22.41 11.33
N SER A 166 -7.22 21.78 11.18
CA SER A 166 -7.94 21.15 12.28
C SER A 166 -7.16 20.00 12.96
N ILE A 167 -6.26 19.33 12.23
CA ILE A 167 -5.50 18.19 12.75
C ILE A 167 -4.05 18.55 13.13
N LYS A 168 -3.59 19.77 12.84
CA LYS A 168 -2.18 20.17 12.93
C LYS A 168 -1.59 20.00 14.33
N ASP A 169 -2.32 20.42 15.36
CA ASP A 169 -1.88 20.30 16.74
C ASP A 169 -1.86 18.85 17.21
N GLN A 170 -2.88 18.07 16.81
CA GLN A 170 -2.95 16.64 17.10
C GLN A 170 -1.77 15.88 16.47
N VAL A 171 -1.46 16.18 15.20
CA VAL A 171 -0.32 15.59 14.48
C VAL A 171 0.99 15.95 15.17
N SER A 172 1.17 17.21 15.57
CA SER A 172 2.38 17.65 16.29
C SER A 172 2.60 16.89 17.60
N LEU A 173 1.52 16.66 18.36
CA LEU A 173 1.57 15.83 19.58
C LEU A 173 1.92 14.37 19.28
N ILE A 174 1.37 13.79 18.22
CA ILE A 174 1.67 12.40 17.82
C ILE A 174 3.12 12.26 17.33
N LEU A 175 3.60 13.21 16.53
CA LEU A 175 4.98 13.22 16.03
C LEU A 175 5.99 13.38 17.17
N SER A 176 5.76 14.30 18.09
CA SER A 176 6.64 14.48 19.26
C SER A 176 6.70 13.23 20.16
N LEU A 177 5.64 12.41 20.16
CA LEU A 177 5.62 11.13 20.84
C LEU A 177 6.42 10.05 20.08
N ARG A 178 6.21 9.94 18.77
CA ARG A 178 6.82 8.89 17.92
C ARG A 178 8.30 9.14 17.60
N LEU A 179 8.68 10.40 17.42
CA LEU A 179 10.05 10.81 17.09
C LEU A 179 10.89 11.08 18.34
N ARG A 180 10.37 10.78 19.53
CA ARG A 180 11.13 10.92 20.77
C ARG A 180 12.38 10.03 20.65
N PRO A 181 13.60 10.59 20.55
CA PRO A 181 14.81 9.79 20.57
C PRO A 181 14.81 9.05 21.89
N ALA A 182 15.01 7.73 21.91
CA ALA A 182 14.95 6.98 23.16
C ALA A 182 16.14 7.37 24.08
N PRO A 183 15.93 8.02 25.25
CA PRO A 183 16.98 8.14 26.23
C PRO A 183 16.59 7.29 27.45
N ILE A 184 17.58 6.67 28.07
CA ILE A 184 17.40 6.04 29.37
C ILE A 184 17.45 7.18 30.42
N PRO A 185 16.44 7.38 31.29
CA PRO A 185 15.16 6.68 31.39
C PRO A 185 14.08 7.33 30.52
N ALA A 186 13.26 6.51 29.85
CA ALA A 186 12.17 6.96 29.01
C ALA A 186 11.18 7.80 29.83
N SER A 187 11.24 9.12 29.67
CA SER A 187 10.23 10.00 30.26
C SER A 187 8.86 9.55 29.75
N LYS A 188 7.92 9.36 30.68
CA LYS A 188 6.58 8.88 30.34
C LYS A 188 5.94 9.79 29.29
N PRO A 189 5.15 9.25 28.36
CA PRO A 189 4.41 10.09 27.42
C PRO A 189 3.49 11.02 28.20
N SER A 190 3.37 12.28 27.74
CA SER A 190 2.40 13.21 28.31
C SER A 190 0.99 12.66 28.12
N LYS A 191 0.07 13.00 29.03
CA LYS A 191 -1.36 12.68 28.90
C LYS A 191 -1.92 13.24 27.58
N ALA A 192 -1.49 14.44 27.18
CA ALA A 192 -1.91 15.06 25.91
C ALA A 192 -1.46 14.23 24.70
N GLN A 193 -0.21 13.75 24.70
CA GLN A 193 0.35 12.92 23.63
C GLN A 193 -0.37 11.57 23.53
N SER A 194 -0.59 10.92 24.67
CA SER A 194 -1.28 9.62 24.76
C SER A 194 -2.74 9.75 24.31
N ASN A 195 -3.43 10.82 24.73
CA ASN A 195 -4.79 11.10 24.33
C ASN A 195 -4.90 11.43 22.83
N ALA A 196 -3.97 12.21 22.27
CA ALA A 196 -3.95 12.55 20.85
C ALA A 196 -3.80 11.29 19.98
N LEU A 197 -2.90 10.37 20.36
CA LEU A 197 -2.72 9.09 19.69
C LEU A 197 -3.96 8.18 19.83
N ALA A 198 -4.50 8.06 21.03
CA ALA A 198 -5.71 7.25 21.26
C ALA A 198 -6.91 7.80 20.48
N ALA A 199 -7.07 9.12 20.42
CA ALA A 199 -8.11 9.77 19.62
C ALA A 199 -7.93 9.48 18.13
N ALA A 200 -6.70 9.58 17.61
CA ALA A 200 -6.41 9.26 16.21
C ALA A 200 -6.73 7.79 15.85
N LEU A 201 -6.37 6.83 16.71
CA LEU A 201 -6.64 5.40 16.48
C LEU A 201 -8.13 5.04 16.54
N ARG A 202 -8.95 5.86 17.20
CA ARG A 202 -10.41 5.70 17.26
C ARG A 202 -11.13 6.35 16.08
N ARG A 203 -10.46 7.22 15.32
CA ARG A 203 -11.10 7.84 14.15
C ARG A 203 -11.47 6.76 13.14
N PRO A 204 -12.66 6.84 12.53
CA PRO A 204 -13.05 5.98 11.43
C PRO A 204 -11.98 5.96 10.36
N VAL A 205 -11.61 4.77 9.92
CA VAL A 205 -10.91 4.61 8.65
C VAL A 205 -11.97 4.62 7.55
N PRO A 206 -11.93 5.57 6.59
CA PRO A 206 -12.91 5.64 5.52
C PRO A 206 -12.85 4.41 4.62
N SER A 207 -11.65 4.01 4.20
CA SER A 207 -11.41 2.79 3.43
C SER A 207 -10.19 2.05 3.98
N PRO A 208 -10.34 0.76 4.37
CA PRO A 208 -9.20 -0.08 4.73
C PRO A 208 -8.15 -0.14 3.62
N ASP A 209 -8.57 -0.22 2.36
CA ASP A 209 -7.65 -0.33 1.22
C ASP A 209 -6.76 0.90 1.10
N THR A 210 -7.28 2.09 1.38
CA THR A 210 -6.48 3.32 1.45
C THR A 210 -5.36 3.24 2.50
N LEU A 211 -5.61 2.63 3.67
CA LEU A 211 -4.54 2.44 4.67
C LEU A 211 -3.46 1.49 4.20
N PHE A 212 -3.83 0.38 3.55
CA PHE A 212 -2.85 -0.58 3.04
C PHE A 212 -2.07 0.00 1.85
N LEU A 213 -2.68 0.87 1.04
CA LEU A 213 -1.99 1.63 0.01
C LEU A 213 -0.94 2.58 0.62
N PHE A 214 -1.31 3.33 1.66
CA PHE A 214 -0.36 4.20 2.37
C PHE A 214 0.75 3.40 3.05
N LEU A 215 0.43 2.24 3.63
CA LEU A 215 1.42 1.35 4.21
C LEU A 215 2.40 0.84 3.14
N SER A 216 1.91 0.38 2.00
CA SER A 216 2.74 -0.03 0.86
C SER A 216 3.68 1.11 0.45
N GLY A 217 3.18 2.34 0.34
CA GLY A 217 4.01 3.50 0.01
C GLY A 217 5.07 3.81 1.05
N ALA A 218 4.74 3.71 2.34
CA ALA A 218 5.69 3.90 3.44
C ALA A 218 6.80 2.85 3.42
N LEU A 219 6.46 1.59 3.16
CA LEU A 219 7.41 0.49 3.05
C LEU A 219 8.29 0.61 1.80
N SER A 220 7.72 1.03 0.67
CA SER A 220 8.48 1.33 -0.55
C SER A 220 9.50 2.44 -0.33
N ARG A 221 9.20 3.43 0.53
CA ARG A 221 10.17 4.49 0.90
C ARG A 221 11.34 3.98 1.72
N SER A 222 11.13 3.00 2.60
CA SER A 222 12.22 2.35 3.34
C SER A 222 13.00 1.34 2.51
N SER A 223 12.47 0.93 1.35
CA SER A 223 13.12 -0.02 0.45
C SER A 223 14.22 0.62 -0.41
N ALA A 224 15.06 -0.22 -1.02
CA ALA A 224 16.09 0.21 -1.96
C ALA A 224 15.53 0.83 -3.26
N HIS A 225 14.22 0.71 -3.52
CA HIS A 225 13.58 1.17 -4.76
C HIS A 225 13.14 2.64 -4.74
N TRP A 226 13.16 3.30 -3.57
CA TRP A 226 12.72 4.69 -3.41
C TRP A 226 13.41 5.69 -4.35
N PRO A 227 14.74 5.62 -4.60
CA PRO A 227 15.40 6.52 -5.55
C PRO A 227 14.86 6.40 -6.98
N GLY A 228 14.47 5.20 -7.41
CA GLY A 228 13.86 4.96 -8.72
C GLY A 228 12.51 5.67 -8.83
N LEU A 229 11.68 5.61 -7.79
CA LEU A 229 10.42 6.36 -7.75
C LEU A 229 10.64 7.88 -7.79
N LEU A 230 11.60 8.39 -7.02
CA LEU A 230 11.93 9.82 -7.03
C LEU A 230 12.45 10.28 -8.39
N SER A 231 13.14 9.42 -9.15
CA SER A 231 13.63 9.74 -10.50
C SER A 231 12.50 9.95 -11.52
N LEU A 232 11.29 9.48 -11.22
CA LEU A 232 10.10 9.72 -12.02
C LEU A 232 9.44 11.06 -11.69
N SER A 233 9.79 11.67 -10.56
CA SER A 233 9.36 13.03 -10.25
C SER A 233 10.15 13.99 -11.13
N PRO A 234 9.48 14.83 -11.93
CA PRO A 234 10.16 15.95 -12.57
C PRO A 234 10.79 16.86 -11.50
N ALA A 235 11.96 17.42 -11.81
CA ALA A 235 12.68 18.37 -10.97
C ALA A 235 12.01 19.76 -10.94
#